data_AF-A0A4V0X564-F1
#
_entry.id   AF-A0A4V0X564-F1
#
_cell.length_a   1.000
_cell.length_b   1.000
_cell.length_c   1.000
_cell.angle_alpha   90.00
_cell.angle_beta   90.00
_cell.angle_gamma   90.00
#
_symmetry.space_group_name_H-M   'P 1'
#
loop_
_entity.id
_entity.type
_entity.pdbx_description
1 polymer ?
#
loop_
_entity_poly.entity_id
_entity_poly.type
_entity_poly.pdbx_seq_one_letter_code
_entity_poly.pdbx_strand_id
1 'polypeptide(L)' 'MENDNISYEKAYSELEAIINQLESDALSIELLAEKVSRAAYLLEICTQKMRSIESDIQQIIGSA' A
#
# COMPACT_ATOMS: atom_id res chain seq x y z
N MET A 1 -6.87 -20.87 6.17
CA MET A 1 -6.38 -20.06 5.03
C MET A 1 -6.33 -18.64 5.55
N GLU A 2 -5.13 -18.19 5.94
CA GLU A 2 -4.93 -16.93 6.65
C GLU A 2 -5.30 -15.73 5.78
N ASN A 3 -6.02 -14.80 6.40
CA ASN A 3 -6.74 -13.72 5.76
C ASN A 3 -5.86 -12.85 4.85
N ASP A 4 -6.47 -12.45 3.73
CA ASP A 4 -6.07 -11.49 2.70
C ASP A 4 -5.91 -10.05 3.26
N ASN A 5 -5.29 -9.90 4.44
CA ASN A 5 -5.01 -8.62 5.08
C ASN A 5 -3.50 -8.40 5.07
N ILE A 6 -3.01 -7.81 3.99
CA ILE A 6 -1.64 -7.29 3.96
C ILE A 6 -1.50 -6.23 5.07
N SER A 7 -0.52 -6.41 5.96
CA SER A 7 -0.15 -5.42 6.98
C SER A 7 0.44 -4.17 6.32
N TYR A 8 0.35 -3.02 6.98
CA TYR A 8 0.92 -1.77 6.46
C TYR A 8 2.40 -1.94 6.09
N GLU A 9 3.20 -2.55 6.98
CA GLU A 9 4.63 -2.80 6.73
C GLU A 9 4.88 -3.68 5.50
N LYS A 10 4.04 -4.69 5.28
CA LYS A 10 4.14 -5.56 4.10
C LYS A 10 3.77 -4.80 2.83
N ALA A 11 2.71 -4.01 2.86
CA ALA A 11 2.30 -3.18 1.72
C ALA A 11 3.39 -2.16 1.36
N TYR A 12 3.96 -1.52 2.37
CA TYR A 12 5.03 -0.53 2.21
C TYR A 12 6.31 -1.16 1.64
N SER A 13 6.76 -2.28 2.20
CA SER A 13 7.94 -3.01 1.70
C SER A 13 7.76 -3.47 0.25
N GLU A 14 6.55 -3.93 -0.10
CA GLU A 14 6.24 -4.31 -1.48
C GLU A 14 6.21 -3.10 -2.42
N LEU A 15 5.71 -1.95 -1.95
CA LEU A 15 5.73 -0.69 -2.68
C LEU A 15 7.17 -0.25 -2.99
N GLU A 16 8.06 -0.29 -1.99
CA GLU A 16 9.48 0.01 -2.16
C GLU A 16 10.13 -0.94 -3.17
N ALA A 17 9.83 -2.24 -3.10
CA ALA A 17 10.33 -3.22 -4.06
C ALA A 17 9.83 -2.94 -5.49
N ILE A 18 8.59 -2.46 -5.65
CA ILE A 18 8.05 -2.06 -6.95
C ILE A 18 8.77 -0.82 -7.47
N ILE A 19 9.00 0.20 -6.63
CA ILE A 19 9.73 1.41 -7.02
C ILE A 19 11.14 1.07 -7.48
N ASN A 20 11.88 0.25 -6.71
CA ASN A 20 13.21 -0.21 -7.10
C ASN A 20 13.21 -0.98 -8.43
N GLN A 21 12.15 -1.75 -8.71
CA GLN A 21 11.99 -2.41 -10.01
C GLN A 21 11.76 -1.38 -11.11
N LEU A 22 10.87 -0.40 -10.91
CA LEU A 22 10.53 0.65 -11.87
C LEU A 22 11.72 1.53 -12.26
N GLU A 23 12.68 1.72 -11.35
CA GLU A 23 13.92 2.46 -11.61
C GLU A 23 14.97 1.62 -12.36
N SER A 24 14.74 0.32 -12.56
CA SER A 24 15.62 -0.54 -13.35
C SER A 24 15.32 -0.39 -14.84
N ASP A 25 16.34 -0.01 -15.62
CA ASP A 25 16.27 0.19 -17.08
C ASP A 25 15.84 -1.06 -17.90
N ALA A 26 15.65 -2.21 -17.24
CA ALA A 26 15.33 -3.49 -17.87
C ALA A 26 13.83 -3.85 -17.90
N LEU A 27 12.93 -2.94 -17.49
CA LEU A 27 11.49 -3.23 -17.48
C LEU A 27 10.81 -2.98 -18.82
N SER A 28 10.10 -4.00 -19.31
CA SER A 28 9.17 -3.87 -20.45
C SER A 28 7.95 -3.03 -20.10
N ILE A 29 7.34 -2.40 -21.10
CA ILE A 29 6.16 -1.52 -20.96
C ILE A 29 4.97 -2.26 -20.32
N GLU A 30 4.76 -3.53 -20.68
CA GLU A 30 3.69 -4.37 -20.14
C GLU A 30 3.89 -4.64 -18.64
N LEU A 31 5.11 -4.94 -18.23
CA LEU A 31 5.47 -5.12 -16.82
C LEU A 31 5.32 -3.80 -16.05
N LEU A 32 5.62 -2.67 -16.68
CA LEU A 32 5.44 -1.34 -16.09
C LEU A 32 3.97 -1.10 -15.73
N ALA A 33 3.04 -1.39 -16.63
CA ALA A 33 1.60 -1.26 -16.38
C ALA A 33 1.13 -2.15 -15.22
N GLU A 34 1.60 -3.39 -15.17
CA GLU A 34 1.28 -4.34 -14.10
C GLU A 34 1.78 -3.87 -12.73
N LYS A 35 3.03 -3.38 -12.68
CA LYS A 35 3.67 -2.85 -11.46
C LYS A 35 2.98 -1.58 -10.97
N VAL A 36 2.62 -0.68 -11.87
CA VAL A 36 1.87 0.55 -11.53
C VAL A 36 0.48 0.21 -10.97
N SER A 37 -0.23 -0.74 -11.58
CA SER A 37 -1.53 -1.21 -11.08
C SER A 37 -1.40 -1.82 -9.67
N ARG A 38 -0.37 -2.64 -9.44
CA ARG A 38 -0.08 -3.21 -8.12
C ARG A 38 0.25 -2.13 -7.09
N ALA A 39 1.08 -1.14 -7.44
CA ALA A 39 1.41 -0.04 -6.55
C ALA A 39 0.17 0.78 -6.16
N ALA A 40 -0.75 1.02 -7.10
CA ALA A 40 -2.01 1.71 -6.82
C ALA A 40 -2.87 0.95 -5.80
N TYR A 41 -2.97 -0.38 -5.94
CA TYR A 41 -3.67 -1.23 -4.99
C TYR A 41 -3.05 -1.20 -3.58
N LEU A 42 -1.72 -1.27 -3.50
CA LEU A 42 -1.00 -1.19 -2.21
C LEU A 42 -1.17 0.19 -1.54
N LEU A 43 -1.18 1.28 -2.32
CA LEU A 43 -1.47 2.62 -1.83
C LEU A 43 -2.88 2.73 -1.25
N GLU A 44 -3.86 2.08 -1.86
CA GLU A 44 -5.23 2.04 -1.34
C GLU A 44 -5.27 1.35 0.03
N ILE A 45 -4.59 0.20 0.18
CA ILE A 45 -4.48 -0.50 1.47
C ILE A 45 -3.83 0.40 2.54
N CYS A 46 -2.72 1.05 2.21
CA CYS A 46 -2.04 1.96 3.13
C CYS A 46 -2.96 3.10 3.58
N THR A 47 -3.67 3.69 2.64
CA THR A 47 -4.62 4.79 2.91
C THR A 47 -5.79 4.34 3.77
N GLN A 48 -6.36 3.15 3.49
CA GLN A 48 -7.45 2.59 4.29
C GLN A 48 -7.01 2.32 5.74
N LYS A 49 -5.81 1.76 5.94
CA LYS A 49 -5.27 1.55 7.29
C LYS A 49 -5.05 2.87 8.03
N MET A 50 -4.50 3.89 7.36
CA MET A 50 -4.31 5.21 7.96
C MET A 50 -5.65 5.84 8.36
N ARG A 51 -6.67 5.78 7.49
CA ARG A 51 -8.01 6.28 7.80
C ARG A 51 -8.67 5.53 8.95
N SER A 52 -8.47 4.22 9.05
CA SER A 52 -8.95 3.43 10.19
C SER A 52 -8.31 3.91 11.49
N ILE A 53 -6.99 4.08 11.50
CA ILE A 53 -6.25 4.57 12.67
C ILE A 53 -6.69 5.99 13.03
N GLU A 54 -6.86 6.87 12.03
CA GLU A 54 -7.36 8.23 12.25
C GLU A 54 -8.77 8.21 12.84
N SER A 55 -9.67 7.36 12.33
CA SER A 55 -11.01 7.15 12.88
C SER A 55 -10.96 6.68 14.33
N ASP A 56 -10.10 5.70 14.65
CA ASP A 56 -9.94 5.19 16.01
C ASP A 56 -9.44 6.31 16.96
N ILE A 57 -8.48 7.11 16.51
CA ILE A 57 -8.01 8.30 17.23
C ILE A 57 -9.15 9.29 17.43
N GLN A 58 -9.95 9.59 16.41
CA GLN A 58 -11.11 10.48 16.52
C GLN A 58 -12.16 9.95 17.49
N GLN A 59 -12.37 8.64 17.59
CA GLN A 59 -13.26 8.05 18.60
C GLN A 59 -12.72 8.24 20.02
N ILE A 60 -11.41 8.16 20.21
CA ILE A 60 -10.75 8.35 21.52
C ILE A 60 -10.75 9.82 21.94
N ILE A 61 -10.43 10.73 21.02
CA ILE A 61 -10.27 12.17 21.32
C ILE A 61 -11.61 12.92 21.22
N GLY A 62 -12.57 12.44 20.42
CA GLY A 62 -13.89 13.03 20.18
C GLY A 62 -14.88 12.95 21.35
N SER A 63 -14.39 12.70 22.56
CA SER A 63 -15.10 12.95 23.81
C SER A 63 -14.53 14.21 24.47
N ALA A 64 -14.82 15.37 23.90
CA ALA A 64 -14.63 16.70 24.49
C ALA A 64 -15.72 17.66 24.01
#